data_AF-A0A7R7GG65-F1
#
_entry.id   AF-A0A7R7GG65-F1
#
_cell.length_a   1.000
_cell.length_b   1.000
_cell.length_c   1.000
_cell.angle_alpha   90.00
_cell.angle_beta   90.00
_cell.angle_gamma   90.00
#
_symmetry.space_group_name_H-M   'P 1'
#
loop_
_entity.id
_entity.type
_entity.pdbx_description
1 polymer ?
#
loop_
_entity_poly.entity_id
_entity_poly.type
_entity_poly.pdbx_seq_one_letter_code
_entity_poly.pdbx_strand_id
1 'polypeptide(L)'
;MAWKNWKNGLLSSLVILCLSGCMATENLVHVPEHEHMAKVEDYDTGLHRQSVHIFNPMPIDERVAQFKLQPRVDHIVFVIDQSSALSDSFRGLNTQFYAKEVVRRFIKTMPTQRFSSTIVTYDDAINPQLYAPLDARLSVSPLLPIELEKQLGQHRALQHVEVQSLSVALDFVSELVGNLHGPSAVILVTEWEQIDESVEHAVMRMRQRADFTTNAHVVVPESASIAWPQSYSGLCFYTVGVGNRMSRSRLESADSCGFSAAVDKVAQPSNMANFVETVLYRGPSDSDNDGIYDYQDRCPDTSPGKMVDYSGCPRFPTNY
;
A
#
# COMPACT_ATOMS: atom_id res chain seq x y z
N MET A 1 56.25 -22.78 -82.90
CA MET A 1 57.40 -23.61 -82.48
C MET A 1 57.50 -23.60 -80.96
N ALA A 2 57.72 -24.77 -80.37
CA ALA A 2 58.16 -25.05 -79.00
C ALA A 2 57.19 -24.80 -77.83
N TRP A 3 56.56 -25.90 -77.42
CA TRP A 3 56.26 -26.25 -76.03
C TRP A 3 57.47 -26.05 -75.08
N LYS A 4 57.22 -25.66 -73.82
CA LYS A 4 57.55 -26.54 -72.68
C LYS A 4 56.85 -26.11 -71.38
N ASN A 5 56.16 -27.08 -70.80
CA ASN A 5 55.55 -27.08 -69.48
C ASN A 5 56.56 -26.81 -68.36
N TRP A 6 56.12 -26.09 -67.32
CA TRP A 6 56.33 -26.57 -65.97
C TRP A 6 55.08 -26.31 -65.12
N LYS A 7 54.63 -27.38 -64.49
CA LYS A 7 53.43 -27.54 -63.70
C LYS A 7 53.85 -27.64 -62.24
N ASN A 8 52.98 -27.16 -61.37
CA ASN A 8 52.78 -27.57 -59.98
C ASN A 8 53.62 -26.87 -58.90
N GLY A 9 52.95 -25.97 -58.18
CA GLY A 9 53.38 -25.50 -56.88
C GLY A 9 52.36 -24.52 -56.29
N LEU A 10 51.36 -25.05 -55.59
CA LEU A 10 50.51 -24.33 -54.60
C LEU A 10 49.69 -23.14 -55.16
N LEU A 11 48.39 -23.22 -55.49
CA LEU A 11 47.30 -24.00 -54.90
C LEU A 11 47.29 -23.97 -53.35
N SER A 12 47.60 -22.83 -52.73
CA SER A 12 47.25 -22.55 -51.31
C SER A 12 47.40 -21.06 -50.92
N SER A 13 46.99 -20.11 -51.77
CA SER A 13 47.04 -18.68 -51.39
C SER A 13 45.87 -17.84 -51.89
N LEU A 14 44.87 -18.43 -52.56
CA LEU A 14 43.77 -17.68 -53.19
C LEU A 14 42.44 -17.69 -52.42
N VAL A 15 42.40 -18.18 -51.17
CA VAL A 15 41.16 -18.24 -50.35
C VAL A 15 41.21 -17.32 -49.12
N ILE A 16 42.32 -16.66 -48.82
CA ILE A 16 42.46 -15.77 -47.64
C ILE A 16 42.16 -14.29 -47.99
N LEU A 17 41.72 -13.98 -49.21
CA LEU A 17 41.49 -12.61 -49.69
C LEU A 17 40.01 -12.16 -49.70
N CYS A 18 39.11 -12.85 -48.99
CA CYS A 18 37.68 -12.49 -48.90
C CYS A 18 37.17 -12.15 -47.48
N LEU A 19 38.05 -11.85 -46.51
CA LEU A 19 37.65 -11.44 -45.14
C LEU A 19 38.23 -10.09 -44.72
N SER A 20 38.41 -9.15 -45.65
CA SER A 20 38.72 -7.74 -45.34
C SER A 20 37.65 -6.81 -45.91
N GLY A 21 36.39 -7.12 -45.62
CA GLY A 21 35.26 -6.23 -45.81
C GLY A 21 34.60 -5.98 -44.47
N CYS A 22 34.43 -4.71 -44.11
CA CYS A 22 33.78 -4.17 -42.90
C CYS A 22 34.68 -3.93 -41.68
N MET A 23 35.66 -3.03 -41.81
CA MET A 23 36.00 -2.12 -40.71
C MET A 23 36.29 -0.72 -41.26
N ALA A 24 35.87 0.30 -40.52
CA ALA A 24 36.06 1.73 -40.75
C ALA A 24 35.06 2.44 -41.69
N THR A 25 33.81 2.54 -41.23
CA THR A 25 33.03 3.78 -41.37
C THR A 25 32.34 4.09 -40.03
N GLU A 26 33.11 4.35 -38.98
CA GLU A 26 32.63 5.15 -37.87
C GLU A 26 33.25 6.54 -38.00
N ASN A 27 32.41 7.54 -38.23
CA ASN A 27 32.79 8.92 -38.06
C ASN A 27 33.09 9.11 -36.57
N LEU A 28 34.37 9.23 -36.21
CA LEU A 28 34.77 9.69 -34.89
C LEU A 28 34.21 11.10 -34.71
N VAL A 29 33.18 11.22 -33.88
CA VAL A 29 32.65 12.50 -33.43
C VAL A 29 33.77 13.16 -32.62
N HIS A 30 34.42 14.17 -33.19
CA HIS A 30 35.43 14.97 -32.52
C HIS A 30 34.72 15.86 -31.49
N VAL A 31 34.68 15.42 -30.24
CA VAL A 31 34.23 16.24 -29.12
C VAL A 31 35.38 17.19 -28.77
N PRO A 32 35.21 18.52 -28.83
CA PRO A 32 36.25 19.46 -28.40
C PRO A 32 36.47 19.30 -26.90
N GLU A 33 37.73 19.10 -26.51
CA GLU A 33 38.13 19.01 -25.12
C GLU A 33 38.06 20.41 -24.50
N HIS A 34 37.05 20.64 -23.66
CA HIS A 34 36.97 21.85 -22.85
C HIS A 34 37.73 21.60 -21.54
N GLU A 35 38.85 22.31 -21.33
CA GLU A 35 39.70 22.23 -20.11
C GLU A 35 39.00 22.60 -18.79
N HIS A 36 37.71 22.94 -18.85
CA HIS A 36 36.86 23.13 -17.67
C HIS A 36 35.64 22.22 -17.76
N MET A 37 35.92 20.92 -17.86
CA MET A 37 34.95 19.89 -17.46
C MET A 37 34.43 20.25 -16.07
N ALA A 38 33.10 20.22 -15.93
CA ALA A 38 32.38 20.56 -14.72
C ALA A 38 33.15 20.11 -13.48
N LYS A 39 33.46 21.03 -12.56
CA LYS A 39 33.83 20.65 -11.21
C LYS A 39 32.71 19.74 -10.72
N VAL A 40 33.00 18.45 -10.60
CA VAL A 40 32.15 17.54 -9.85
C VAL A 40 32.30 17.99 -8.42
N GLU A 41 31.40 18.86 -7.98
CA GLU A 41 31.24 19.14 -6.57
C GLU A 41 30.83 17.83 -5.89
N ASP A 42 31.19 17.69 -4.62
CA ASP A 42 30.73 16.54 -3.83
C ASP A 42 29.21 16.43 -3.97
N TYR A 43 28.73 15.21 -4.26
CA TYR A 43 27.31 14.96 -4.40
C TYR A 43 26.60 15.50 -3.15
N ASP A 44 25.80 16.57 -3.30
CA ASP A 44 25.05 17.14 -2.19
C ASP A 44 23.99 16.14 -1.78
N THR A 45 24.39 15.22 -0.91
CA THR A 45 23.48 14.26 -0.32
C THR A 45 22.34 15.01 0.35
N GLY A 46 22.53 16.21 0.89
CA GLY A 46 21.55 17.04 1.60
C GLY A 46 20.21 17.25 0.90
N LEU A 47 20.14 17.15 -0.43
CA LEU A 47 18.88 17.17 -1.20
C LEU A 47 17.85 16.10 -0.75
N HIS A 48 18.29 14.92 -0.28
CA HIS A 48 17.38 13.90 0.30
C HIS A 48 16.65 14.35 1.58
N ARG A 49 17.17 15.37 2.29
CA ARG A 49 16.60 15.90 3.54
C ARG A 49 15.56 16.99 3.28
N GLN A 50 15.50 17.54 2.06
CA GLN A 50 14.55 18.60 1.68
C GLN A 50 13.22 18.04 1.16
N SER A 51 12.99 16.74 1.30
CA SER A 51 11.80 16.03 0.82
C SER A 51 10.53 16.29 1.64
N VAL A 52 10.32 17.51 2.10
CA VAL A 52 8.94 18.02 2.24
C VAL A 52 8.44 18.26 0.82
N HIS A 53 8.39 17.17 0.05
CA HIS A 53 8.16 17.19 -1.38
C HIS A 53 6.82 17.84 -1.64
N ILE A 54 6.77 18.69 -2.67
CA ILE A 54 5.53 19.08 -3.33
C ILE A 54 4.79 17.77 -3.65
N PHE A 55 3.76 17.47 -2.87
CA PHE A 55 2.92 16.31 -3.09
C PHE A 55 1.79 16.76 -4.03
N ASN A 56 1.92 16.43 -5.31
CA ASN A 56 0.83 16.57 -6.25
C ASN A 56 -0.03 15.30 -6.18
N PRO A 57 -1.23 15.34 -5.57
CA PRO A 57 -2.06 14.15 -5.42
C PRO A 57 -2.39 13.53 -6.77
N MET A 58 -2.52 12.20 -6.79
CA MET A 58 -2.98 11.44 -7.94
C MET A 58 -4.33 10.78 -7.58
N PRO A 59 -5.47 11.50 -7.73
CA PRO A 59 -6.78 10.93 -7.43
C PRO A 59 -7.00 9.60 -8.17
N ILE A 60 -7.64 8.64 -7.51
CA ILE A 60 -7.82 7.29 -8.06
C ILE A 60 -9.13 7.10 -8.83
N ASP A 61 -9.97 8.13 -8.97
CA ASP A 61 -11.30 8.06 -9.61
C ASP A 61 -11.24 7.42 -11.01
N GLU A 62 -10.28 7.85 -11.85
CA GLU A 62 -10.10 7.31 -13.20
C GLU A 62 -9.70 5.83 -13.18
N ARG A 63 -8.84 5.41 -12.24
CA ARG A 63 -8.42 4.01 -12.10
C ARG A 63 -9.55 3.13 -11.63
N VAL A 64 -10.32 3.61 -10.65
CA VAL A 64 -11.51 2.91 -10.13
C VAL A 64 -12.50 2.65 -11.27
N ALA A 65 -12.75 3.66 -12.11
CA ALA A 65 -13.63 3.53 -13.27
C ALA A 65 -13.04 2.60 -14.35
N GLN A 66 -11.76 2.76 -14.70
CA GLN A 66 -11.10 1.99 -15.75
C GLN A 66 -11.04 0.50 -15.41
N PHE A 67 -10.66 0.17 -14.18
CA PHE A 67 -10.49 -1.22 -13.72
C PHE A 67 -11.74 -1.79 -13.06
N LYS A 68 -12.86 -1.05 -13.06
CA LYS A 68 -14.14 -1.46 -12.45
C LYS A 68 -13.99 -1.92 -11.00
N LEU A 69 -13.13 -1.24 -10.25
CA LEU A 69 -12.80 -1.61 -8.88
C LEU A 69 -14.04 -1.50 -7.99
N GLN A 70 -14.17 -2.44 -7.05
CA GLN A 70 -15.29 -2.46 -6.12
C GLN A 70 -14.86 -1.95 -4.74
N PRO A 71 -15.72 -1.21 -4.01
CA PRO A 71 -15.44 -0.82 -2.65
C PRO A 71 -15.12 -2.04 -1.78
N ARG A 72 -14.07 -1.92 -0.97
CA ARG A 72 -13.65 -2.94 -0.01
C ARG A 72 -14.16 -2.65 1.39
N VAL A 73 -14.33 -1.37 1.74
CA VAL A 73 -14.59 -0.90 3.10
C VAL A 73 -15.74 0.09 3.13
N ASP A 74 -16.57 -0.04 4.16
CA ASP A 74 -17.67 0.87 4.45
C ASP A 74 -17.21 1.98 5.40
N HIS A 75 -16.28 1.66 6.31
CA HIS A 75 -15.78 2.55 7.34
C HIS A 75 -14.26 2.76 7.28
N ILE A 76 -13.80 4.00 7.49
CA ILE A 76 -12.37 4.36 7.54
C ILE A 76 -12.07 5.11 8.84
N VAL A 77 -11.18 4.57 9.65
CA VAL A 77 -10.73 5.20 10.90
C VAL A 77 -9.24 5.50 10.79
N PHE A 78 -8.88 6.78 10.71
CA PHE A 78 -7.49 7.19 10.82
C PHE A 78 -7.13 7.33 12.29
N VAL A 79 -6.03 6.72 12.72
CA VAL A 79 -5.45 6.89 14.06
C VAL A 79 -4.09 7.56 13.89
N ILE A 80 -3.96 8.79 14.37
CA ILE A 80 -2.74 9.57 14.24
C ILE A 80 -2.11 9.67 15.62
N ASP A 81 -0.94 9.07 15.77
CA ASP A 81 -0.11 9.25 16.95
C ASP A 81 0.43 10.69 16.97
N GLN A 82 0.14 11.41 18.03
CA GLN A 82 0.62 12.76 18.33
C GLN A 82 1.29 12.80 19.71
N SER A 83 1.59 11.65 20.30
CA SER A 83 2.29 11.54 21.58
C SER A 83 3.66 12.23 21.54
N SER A 84 4.20 12.46 22.74
CA SER A 84 5.55 12.99 22.94
C SER A 84 6.64 12.05 22.42
N ALA A 85 6.32 10.77 22.18
CA ALA A 85 7.23 9.81 21.59
C ALA A 85 7.59 10.13 20.13
N LEU A 86 6.77 10.92 19.42
CA LEU A 86 7.02 11.40 18.06
C LEU A 86 7.72 12.77 18.02
N SER A 87 8.44 13.13 19.09
CA SER A 87 9.09 14.44 19.24
C SER A 87 10.35 14.62 18.38
N ASP A 88 10.85 13.54 17.78
CA ASP A 88 12.00 13.58 16.88
C ASP A 88 11.70 14.31 15.56
N SER A 89 12.78 14.63 14.84
CA SER A 89 12.67 15.18 13.49
C SER A 89 12.95 14.11 12.44
N PHE A 90 12.01 13.89 11.52
CA PHE A 90 12.21 13.10 10.32
C PHE A 90 12.35 14.04 9.11
N ARG A 91 13.52 13.98 8.44
CA ARG A 91 13.82 14.79 7.26
C ARG A 91 13.64 16.31 7.47
N GLY A 92 14.06 16.80 8.64
CA GLY A 92 13.97 18.21 9.00
C GLY A 92 12.57 18.70 9.38
N LEU A 93 11.57 17.81 9.41
CA LEU A 93 10.25 18.07 9.95
C LEU A 93 10.04 17.33 11.26
N ASN A 94 9.28 17.91 12.18
CA ASN A 94 8.81 17.18 13.34
C ASN A 94 7.88 16.02 12.90
N THR A 95 8.09 14.85 13.50
CA THR A 95 7.41 13.61 13.09
C THR A 95 5.90 13.68 13.28
N GLN A 96 5.39 14.37 14.31
CA GLN A 96 3.94 14.56 14.51
C GLN A 96 3.29 15.32 13.35
N PHE A 97 3.95 16.36 12.81
CA PHE A 97 3.47 17.04 11.60
C PHE A 97 3.51 16.13 10.38
N TYR A 98 4.56 15.33 10.25
CA TYR A 98 4.68 14.41 9.13
C TYR A 98 3.62 13.30 9.18
N ALA A 99 3.26 12.81 10.37
CA ALA A 99 2.16 11.85 10.57
C ALA A 99 0.81 12.41 10.09
N LYS A 100 0.50 13.67 10.44
CA LYS A 100 -0.68 14.37 9.91
C LYS A 100 -0.61 14.54 8.39
N GLU A 101 0.56 14.87 7.85
CA GLU A 101 0.76 15.04 6.41
C GLU A 101 0.52 13.73 5.63
N VAL A 102 0.91 12.56 6.17
CA VAL A 102 0.59 11.25 5.58
C VAL A 102 -0.91 11.08 5.41
N VAL A 103 -1.70 11.38 6.45
CA VAL A 103 -3.16 11.29 6.39
C VAL A 103 -3.74 12.32 5.43
N ARG A 104 -3.22 13.55 5.40
CA ARG A 104 -3.64 14.57 4.42
C ARG A 104 -3.41 14.09 2.98
N ARG A 105 -2.25 13.49 2.70
CA ARG A 105 -1.91 12.93 1.37
C ARG A 105 -2.83 11.78 0.97
N PHE A 106 -3.15 10.90 1.92
CA PHE A 106 -4.14 9.86 1.72
C PHE A 106 -5.49 10.49 1.32
N ILE A 107 -6.00 11.41 2.14
CA ILE A 107 -7.30 12.08 1.91
C ILE A 107 -7.33 12.79 0.55
N LYS A 108 -6.27 13.50 0.17
CA LYS A 108 -6.16 14.18 -1.15
C LYS A 108 -6.15 13.22 -2.34
N THR A 109 -5.81 11.96 -2.11
CA THR A 109 -5.72 10.90 -3.12
C THR A 109 -6.99 10.06 -3.18
N MET A 110 -7.86 10.15 -2.15
CA MET A 110 -9.15 9.48 -2.12
C MET A 110 -10.05 9.92 -3.28
N PRO A 111 -10.94 9.03 -3.77
CA PRO A 111 -11.90 9.39 -4.78
C PRO A 111 -12.95 10.36 -4.25
N THR A 112 -13.57 11.09 -5.16
CA THR A 112 -14.52 12.18 -4.88
C THR A 112 -15.91 11.69 -4.47
N GLN A 113 -15.97 10.83 -3.46
CA GLN A 113 -17.20 10.26 -2.91
C GLN A 113 -17.23 10.28 -1.38
N ARG A 114 -18.40 10.05 -0.78
CA ARG A 114 -18.54 9.99 0.68
C ARG A 114 -18.07 8.65 1.21
N PHE A 115 -17.25 8.68 2.27
CA PHE A 115 -16.90 7.51 3.05
C PHE A 115 -17.32 7.72 4.51
N SER A 116 -17.88 6.69 5.15
CA SER A 116 -18.12 6.73 6.59
C SER A 116 -16.77 6.73 7.29
N SER A 117 -16.35 7.85 7.85
CA SER A 117 -14.97 8.05 8.24
C SER A 117 -14.79 8.94 9.45
N THR A 118 -13.62 8.83 10.08
CA THR A 118 -13.20 9.67 11.20
C THR A 118 -11.68 9.75 11.31
N ILE A 119 -11.20 10.80 11.96
CA ILE A 119 -9.79 11.01 12.33
C ILE A 119 -9.71 11.08 13.85
N VAL A 120 -9.05 10.10 14.44
CA VAL A 120 -8.75 10.00 15.87
C VAL A 120 -7.29 10.37 16.07
N THR A 121 -7.03 11.31 16.97
CA THR A 121 -5.65 11.65 17.40
C THR A 121 -5.40 11.11 18.79
N TYR A 122 -4.24 10.46 18.98
CA TYR A 122 -3.77 9.99 20.28
C TYR A 122 -2.67 10.92 20.79
N ASP A 123 -2.72 11.30 22.07
CA ASP A 123 -1.67 12.04 22.76
C ASP A 123 -1.49 11.50 24.18
N ASP A 124 -0.32 11.76 24.77
CA ASP A 124 0.01 11.26 26.10
C ASP A 124 -0.78 12.03 27.17
N ALA A 125 -1.44 11.31 28.06
CA ALA A 125 -2.14 11.92 29.18
C ALA A 125 -1.15 12.58 30.15
N ILE A 126 -1.31 13.89 30.38
CA ILE A 126 -0.51 14.66 31.36
C ILE A 126 -0.69 14.09 32.79
N ASN A 127 -1.87 13.55 33.10
CA ASN A 127 -2.15 12.90 34.39
C ASN A 127 -2.68 11.46 34.19
N PRO A 128 -1.86 10.42 34.45
CA PRO A 128 -2.24 9.02 34.28
C PRO A 128 -3.46 8.57 35.11
N GLN A 129 -3.79 9.28 36.20
CA GLN A 129 -4.89 8.91 37.11
C GLN A 129 -6.28 9.37 36.62
N LEU A 130 -6.36 10.19 35.58
CA LEU A 130 -7.64 10.57 34.97
C LEU A 130 -7.97 9.56 33.86
N TYR A 131 -8.44 8.38 34.26
CA TYR A 131 -9.02 7.43 33.30
C TYR A 131 -10.25 8.08 32.66
N ALA A 132 -10.14 8.31 31.35
CA ALA A 132 -11.10 8.95 30.44
C ALA A 132 -11.15 10.50 30.49
N PRO A 133 -11.05 11.18 29.34
CA PRO A 133 -11.81 12.41 29.19
C PRO A 133 -13.29 12.00 29.17
N LEU A 134 -14.08 12.67 30.00
CA LEU A 134 -15.52 12.54 30.21
C LEU A 134 -16.40 12.48 28.93
N ASP A 135 -15.86 12.67 27.71
CA ASP A 135 -16.61 12.92 26.48
C ASP A 135 -16.04 12.33 25.17
N ALA A 136 -15.09 11.38 25.19
CA ALA A 136 -14.56 10.77 23.95
C ALA A 136 -15.55 9.78 23.30
N ARG A 137 -16.75 10.25 22.94
CA ARG A 137 -17.66 9.52 22.05
C ARG A 137 -17.09 9.59 20.64
N LEU A 138 -16.16 8.68 20.37
CA LEU A 138 -15.68 8.44 19.02
C LEU A 138 -16.88 8.06 18.15
N SER A 139 -16.90 8.57 16.92
CA SER A 139 -17.99 8.28 15.99
C SER A 139 -17.47 8.36 14.56
N VAL A 140 -18.11 7.64 13.66
CA VAL A 140 -17.88 7.76 12.22
C VAL A 140 -19.01 8.56 11.59
N SER A 141 -18.71 9.30 10.52
CA SER A 141 -19.73 10.07 9.79
C SER A 141 -19.44 10.00 8.28
N PRO A 142 -20.47 10.06 7.42
CA PRO A 142 -20.28 10.03 5.97
C PRO A 142 -19.71 11.36 5.48
N LEU A 143 -18.39 11.40 5.25
CA LEU A 143 -17.65 12.62 4.90
C LEU A 143 -17.07 12.54 3.49
N LEU A 144 -17.04 13.68 2.79
CA LEU A 144 -16.23 13.87 1.60
C LEU A 144 -14.76 14.08 1.98
N PRO A 145 -13.79 13.78 1.09
CA PRO A 145 -12.37 14.03 1.36
C PRO A 145 -12.06 15.48 1.77
N ILE A 146 -12.72 16.46 1.16
CA ILE A 146 -12.56 17.87 1.53
C ILE A 146 -13.03 18.20 2.95
N GLU A 147 -14.06 17.50 3.44
CA GLU A 147 -14.59 17.67 4.80
C GLU A 147 -13.62 17.04 5.82
N LEU A 148 -13.07 15.85 5.52
CA LEU A 148 -12.02 15.19 6.31
C LEU A 148 -10.74 16.05 6.40
N GLU A 149 -10.29 16.61 5.28
CA GLU A 149 -9.11 17.47 5.27
C GLU A 149 -9.31 18.71 6.16
N LYS A 150 -10.52 19.29 6.16
CA LYS A 150 -10.86 20.41 7.05
C LYS A 150 -10.79 20.00 8.52
N GLN A 151 -11.24 18.80 8.88
CA GLN A 151 -11.13 18.28 10.25
C GLN A 151 -9.68 18.09 10.67
N LEU A 152 -8.82 17.60 9.76
CA LEU A 152 -7.39 17.40 10.01
C LEU A 152 -6.65 18.73 10.28
N GLY A 153 -7.04 19.81 9.61
CA GLY A 153 -6.42 21.14 9.74
C GLY A 153 -6.86 21.94 10.98
N GLN A 154 -7.84 21.46 11.75
CA GLN A 154 -8.25 22.11 13.01
C GLN A 154 -7.19 21.86 14.10
N HIS A 155 -6.90 22.87 14.94
CA HIS A 155 -5.83 22.80 15.96
C HIS A 155 -6.05 21.67 16.99
N ARG A 156 -7.30 21.23 17.17
CA ARG A 156 -7.65 19.99 17.86
C ARG A 156 -8.54 19.19 16.90
N ALA A 157 -8.17 17.94 16.63
CA ALA A 157 -9.07 17.04 15.90
C ALA A 157 -10.37 16.92 16.70
N LEU A 158 -11.51 16.82 16.00
CA LEU A 158 -12.82 16.67 16.64
C LEU A 158 -12.89 15.43 17.55
N GLN A 159 -12.05 14.44 17.29
CA GLN A 159 -11.94 13.21 18.06
C GLN A 159 -10.50 13.02 18.52
N HIS A 160 -10.33 13.03 19.83
CA HIS A 160 -9.04 13.05 20.50
C HIS A 160 -9.05 12.14 21.72
N VAL A 161 -7.99 11.38 21.90
CA VAL A 161 -7.83 10.39 22.98
C VAL A 161 -6.53 10.70 23.71
N GLU A 162 -6.65 11.14 24.97
CA GLU A 162 -5.52 11.42 25.86
C GLU A 162 -5.42 10.26 26.86
N VAL A 163 -4.44 9.38 26.69
CA VAL A 163 -4.26 8.17 27.52
C VAL A 163 -2.77 7.86 27.75
N GLN A 164 -2.48 6.83 28.53
CA GLN A 164 -1.11 6.53 28.98
C GLN A 164 -0.24 5.85 27.93
N SER A 165 -0.86 5.16 26.95
CA SER A 165 -0.15 4.43 25.92
C SER A 165 -0.99 4.31 24.65
N LEU A 166 -0.30 4.12 23.51
CA LEU A 166 -0.93 3.86 22.22
C LEU A 166 -1.84 2.61 22.25
N SER A 167 -1.45 1.56 22.99
CA SER A 167 -2.25 0.35 23.13
C SER A 167 -3.61 0.62 23.80
N VAL A 168 -3.67 1.47 24.82
CA VAL A 168 -4.93 1.90 25.44
C VAL A 168 -5.75 2.74 24.48
N ALA A 169 -5.12 3.61 23.69
CA ALA A 169 -5.85 4.40 22.68
C ALA A 169 -6.50 3.51 21.61
N LEU A 170 -5.80 2.45 21.20
CA LEU A 170 -6.33 1.45 20.27
C LEU A 170 -7.48 0.63 20.87
N ASP A 171 -7.55 0.44 22.19
CA ASP A 171 -8.71 -0.19 22.83
C ASP A 171 -9.99 0.67 22.68
N PHE A 172 -9.89 2.00 22.76
CA PHE A 172 -11.03 2.91 22.46
C PHE A 172 -11.44 2.83 20.98
N VAL A 173 -10.46 2.78 20.07
CA VAL A 173 -10.74 2.59 18.64
C VAL A 173 -11.38 1.22 18.39
N SER A 174 -10.99 0.20 19.15
CA SER A 174 -11.57 -1.15 19.07
C SER A 174 -13.04 -1.15 19.48
N GLU A 175 -13.39 -0.37 20.51
CA GLU A 175 -14.79 -0.18 20.89
C GLU A 175 -15.59 0.51 19.79
N LEU A 176 -15.05 1.58 19.18
CA LEU A 176 -15.68 2.26 18.05
C LEU A 176 -15.95 1.28 16.91
N VAL A 177 -14.90 0.61 16.42
CA VAL A 177 -14.95 -0.26 15.24
C VAL A 177 -15.82 -1.49 15.49
N GLY A 178 -15.76 -2.07 16.70
CA GLY A 178 -16.59 -3.20 17.08
C GLY A 178 -18.08 -2.88 17.17
N ASN A 179 -18.49 -1.61 17.11
CA ASN A 179 -19.88 -1.20 17.04
C ASN A 179 -20.33 -0.79 15.63
N LEU A 180 -19.43 -0.85 14.63
CA LEU A 180 -19.73 -0.54 13.23
C LEU A 180 -20.23 -1.78 12.49
N HIS A 181 -21.19 -1.59 11.59
CA HIS A 181 -21.71 -2.66 10.74
C HIS A 181 -21.09 -2.57 9.35
N GLY A 182 -20.25 -3.53 9.00
CA GLY A 182 -19.61 -3.63 7.69
C GLY A 182 -18.08 -3.60 7.77
N PRO A 183 -17.38 -3.92 6.66
CA PRO A 183 -15.93 -3.92 6.61
C PRO A 183 -15.34 -2.57 6.97
N SER A 184 -14.38 -2.59 7.88
CA SER A 184 -13.74 -1.39 8.42
C SER A 184 -12.23 -1.40 8.16
N ALA A 185 -11.68 -0.27 7.72
CA ALA A 185 -10.25 -0.03 7.67
C ALA A 185 -9.82 0.86 8.83
N VAL A 186 -8.81 0.41 9.59
CA VAL A 186 -8.10 1.24 10.57
C VAL A 186 -6.71 1.52 10.03
N ILE A 187 -6.32 2.79 9.98
CA ILE A 187 -5.02 3.23 9.46
C ILE A 187 -4.30 3.96 10.58
N LEU A 188 -3.34 3.27 11.21
CA LEU A 188 -2.50 3.82 12.26
C LEU A 188 -1.24 4.46 11.68
N VAL A 189 -0.99 5.73 12.01
CA VAL A 189 0.25 6.43 11.69
C VAL A 189 1.00 6.72 12.98
N THR A 190 2.13 6.06 13.18
CA THR A 190 2.97 6.14 14.40
C THR A 190 4.45 5.91 14.03
N GLU A 191 5.35 5.91 15.01
CA GLU A 191 6.72 5.43 14.83
C GLU A 191 6.83 3.93 15.12
N TRP A 192 7.78 3.25 14.46
CA TRP A 192 7.97 1.82 14.64
C TRP A 192 8.31 1.42 16.08
N GLU A 193 8.95 2.30 16.84
CA GLU A 193 9.34 2.06 18.23
C GLU A 193 8.13 2.02 19.19
N GLN A 194 7.00 2.60 18.80
CA GLN A 194 5.76 2.54 19.57
C GLN A 194 5.01 1.22 19.38
N ILE A 195 5.34 0.43 18.35
CA ILE A 195 4.69 -0.85 18.06
C ILE A 195 5.36 -1.97 18.86
N ASP A 196 5.04 -2.02 20.14
CA ASP A 196 5.46 -3.08 21.06
C ASP A 196 4.44 -4.23 21.14
N GLU A 197 4.69 -5.20 22.04
CA GLU A 197 3.79 -6.32 22.28
C GLU A 197 2.40 -5.89 22.81
N SER A 198 2.34 -4.76 23.53
CA SER A 198 1.06 -4.26 24.05
C SER A 198 0.16 -3.74 22.91
N VAL A 199 0.76 -3.08 21.91
CA VAL A 199 0.08 -2.63 20.70
C VAL A 199 -0.35 -3.82 19.83
N GLU A 200 0.52 -4.82 19.69
CA GLU A 200 0.17 -6.07 19.00
C GLU A 200 -1.05 -6.75 19.63
N HIS A 201 -1.06 -6.89 20.96
CA HIS A 201 -2.20 -7.44 21.67
C HIS A 201 -3.47 -6.59 21.53
N ALA A 202 -3.37 -5.26 21.50
CA ALA A 202 -4.51 -4.38 21.27
C ALA A 202 -5.11 -4.58 19.88
N VAL A 203 -4.27 -4.67 18.83
CA VAL A 203 -4.73 -4.94 17.46
C VAL A 203 -5.35 -6.34 17.34
N MET A 204 -4.79 -7.34 18.02
CA MET A 204 -5.38 -8.69 18.06
C MET A 204 -6.77 -8.69 18.73
N ARG A 205 -6.94 -7.97 19.85
CA ARG A 205 -8.27 -7.78 20.47
C ARG A 205 -9.23 -7.07 19.52
N MET A 206 -8.76 -6.06 18.79
CA MET A 206 -9.55 -5.32 17.81
C MET A 206 -10.09 -6.23 16.71
N ARG A 207 -9.21 -7.05 16.11
CA ARG A 207 -9.56 -8.04 15.07
C ARG A 207 -10.57 -9.05 15.58
N GLN A 208 -10.29 -9.67 16.74
CA GLN A 208 -11.21 -10.60 17.37
C GLN A 208 -12.59 -9.98 17.57
N ARG A 209 -12.66 -8.74 18.09
CA ARG A 209 -13.95 -8.06 18.33
C ARG A 209 -14.73 -7.83 17.04
N ALA A 210 -14.06 -7.40 15.96
CA ALA A 210 -14.69 -7.22 14.66
C ALA A 210 -15.26 -8.55 14.12
N ASP A 211 -14.49 -9.64 14.21
CA ASP A 211 -14.90 -10.97 13.76
C ASP A 211 -16.05 -11.55 14.60
N PHE A 212 -16.08 -11.28 15.91
CA PHE A 212 -17.13 -11.76 16.82
C PHE A 212 -18.51 -11.13 16.57
N THR A 213 -18.56 -9.90 16.04
CA THR A 213 -19.86 -9.26 15.74
C THR A 213 -20.60 -9.91 14.57
N THR A 214 -19.93 -10.83 13.85
CA THR A 214 -20.39 -11.30 12.55
C THR A 214 -20.57 -12.81 12.52
N ASN A 215 -19.78 -13.52 13.34
CA ASN A 215 -19.91 -14.94 13.57
C ASN A 215 -20.32 -15.23 15.03
N ALA A 216 -21.52 -14.79 15.43
CA ALA A 216 -22.20 -15.32 16.61
C ALA A 216 -22.71 -16.77 16.36
N HIS A 217 -21.80 -17.65 15.95
CA HIS A 217 -22.00 -19.09 15.91
C HIS A 217 -20.76 -19.76 16.50
N VAL A 218 -20.87 -20.14 17.76
CA VAL A 218 -20.02 -21.17 18.35
C VAL A 218 -20.29 -22.45 17.58
N VAL A 219 -19.41 -22.81 16.64
CA VAL A 219 -19.47 -24.10 15.96
C VAL A 219 -18.44 -25.03 16.59
N VAL A 220 -19.01 -26.04 17.26
CA VAL A 220 -18.39 -27.28 17.74
C VAL A 220 -17.54 -27.90 16.62
N PRO A 221 -16.37 -28.50 16.91
CA PRO A 221 -15.49 -29.00 15.86
C PRO A 221 -16.15 -30.21 15.18
N GLU A 222 -16.47 -30.07 13.90
CA GLU A 222 -16.58 -31.23 13.03
C GLU A 222 -15.88 -30.95 11.71
N SER A 223 -15.02 -31.90 11.37
CA SER A 223 -14.13 -31.91 10.21
C SER A 223 -14.93 -31.82 8.90
N ALA A 224 -14.86 -30.67 8.25
CA ALA A 224 -15.12 -30.53 6.82
C ALA A 224 -14.19 -29.44 6.27
N SER A 225 -13.68 -29.68 5.06
CA SER A 225 -12.84 -28.79 4.26
C SER A 225 -13.09 -27.31 4.55
N ILE A 226 -12.04 -26.60 4.94
CA ILE A 226 -12.05 -25.16 5.23
C ILE A 226 -12.54 -24.43 3.98
N ALA A 227 -13.81 -24.09 3.95
CA ALA A 227 -14.31 -23.04 3.08
C ALA A 227 -13.70 -21.74 3.59
N TRP A 228 -12.95 -21.04 2.74
CA TRP A 228 -12.50 -19.68 3.02
C TRP A 228 -13.71 -18.85 3.46
N PRO A 229 -13.71 -18.21 4.63
CA PRO A 229 -14.87 -17.49 5.08
C PRO A 229 -15.09 -16.29 4.16
N GLN A 230 -16.10 -16.38 3.28
CA GLN A 230 -16.73 -15.22 2.63
C GLN A 230 -17.58 -14.48 3.68
N SER A 231 -16.94 -14.02 4.76
CA SER A 231 -17.54 -13.12 5.74
C SER A 231 -16.87 -11.76 5.58
N TYR A 232 -17.49 -10.88 4.78
CA TYR A 232 -16.97 -9.55 4.46
C TYR A 232 -17.00 -8.56 5.61
N SER A 233 -17.49 -8.97 6.76
CA SER A 233 -17.54 -8.13 7.94
C SER A 233 -16.26 -8.33 8.75
N GLY A 234 -15.17 -7.84 8.17
CA GLY A 234 -13.82 -7.95 8.71
C GLY A 234 -13.19 -6.59 8.96
N LEU A 235 -12.15 -6.60 9.78
CA LEU A 235 -11.29 -5.45 10.03
C LEU A 235 -9.98 -5.59 9.26
N CYS A 236 -9.64 -4.57 8.48
CA CYS A 236 -8.32 -4.42 7.89
C CYS A 236 -7.51 -3.39 8.67
N PHE A 237 -6.36 -3.79 9.22
CA PHE A 237 -5.53 -2.92 10.03
C PHE A 237 -4.23 -2.58 9.29
N TYR A 238 -4.08 -1.31 8.92
CA TYR A 238 -2.92 -0.80 8.19
C TYR A 238 -2.08 0.05 9.12
N THR A 239 -0.76 -0.04 8.98
CA THR A 239 0.14 0.88 9.69
C THR A 239 1.05 1.62 8.73
N VAL A 240 1.26 2.91 8.99
CA VAL A 240 2.28 3.70 8.32
C VAL A 240 3.27 4.16 9.38
N GLY A 241 4.44 3.53 9.39
CA GLY A 241 5.49 3.90 10.32
C GLY A 241 6.32 5.07 9.79
N VAL A 242 6.33 6.15 10.55
CA VAL A 242 7.17 7.31 10.30
C VAL A 242 8.57 7.05 10.89
N GLY A 243 9.61 7.59 10.25
CA GLY A 243 11.01 7.39 10.66
C GLY A 243 11.84 6.51 9.73
N ASN A 244 13.11 6.32 10.08
CA ASN A 244 14.15 5.72 9.25
C ASN A 244 14.53 4.27 9.64
N ARG A 245 13.85 3.67 10.63
CA ARG A 245 14.12 2.29 11.07
C ARG A 245 13.34 1.31 10.18
N MET A 246 14.00 0.26 9.69
CA MET A 246 13.34 -0.77 8.88
C MET A 246 12.20 -1.41 9.67
N SER A 247 11.02 -1.45 9.04
CA SER A 247 9.85 -2.15 9.56
C SER A 247 9.97 -3.66 9.34
N ARG A 248 9.93 -4.42 10.42
CA ARG A 248 9.27 -5.73 10.44
C ARG A 248 8.12 -5.56 11.43
N SER A 249 7.08 -4.86 11.01
CA SER A 249 5.91 -4.62 11.85
C SER A 249 5.43 -5.95 12.42
N ARG A 250 5.29 -6.00 13.74
CA ARG A 250 4.76 -7.18 14.46
C ARG A 250 3.28 -7.44 14.16
N LEU A 251 2.62 -6.50 13.47
CA LEU A 251 1.17 -6.51 13.24
C LEU A 251 0.74 -7.27 11.98
N GLU A 252 1.71 -7.65 11.13
CA GLU A 252 1.47 -8.42 9.92
C GLU A 252 1.42 -9.91 10.23
N SER A 253 0.26 -10.53 10.02
CA SER A 253 0.13 -11.99 9.99
C SER A 253 -0.54 -12.42 8.69
N ALA A 254 -0.14 -13.57 8.15
CA ALA A 254 -0.59 -14.07 6.85
C ALA A 254 -2.12 -14.23 6.76
N ASP A 255 -2.75 -14.53 7.89
CA ASP A 255 -4.19 -14.80 7.98
C ASP A 255 -5.03 -13.54 8.30
N SER A 256 -4.41 -12.37 8.43
CA SER A 256 -5.09 -11.13 8.81
C SER A 256 -5.09 -10.07 7.70
N CYS A 257 -6.20 -9.34 7.57
CA CYS A 257 -6.26 -8.24 6.62
C CYS A 257 -5.44 -7.03 7.09
N GLY A 258 -4.68 -6.45 6.15
CA GLY A 258 -3.91 -5.24 6.36
C GLY A 258 -2.40 -5.49 6.24
N PHE A 259 -1.64 -4.40 6.19
CA PHE A 259 -0.19 -4.46 6.08
C PHE A 259 0.42 -3.15 6.59
N SER A 260 1.74 -3.16 6.72
CA SER A 260 2.51 -2.05 7.24
C SER A 260 3.38 -1.47 6.13
N ALA A 261 3.44 -0.14 6.07
CA ALA A 261 4.26 0.59 5.11
C ALA A 261 5.18 1.56 5.83
N ALA A 262 6.45 1.60 5.44
CA ALA A 262 7.30 2.72 5.81
C ALA A 262 6.81 3.99 5.11
N VAL A 263 6.93 5.13 5.78
CA VAL A 263 6.45 6.39 5.22
C VAL A 263 7.09 6.73 3.87
N ASP A 264 8.35 6.33 3.65
CA ASP A 264 9.05 6.48 2.37
C ASP A 264 8.39 5.69 1.23
N LYS A 265 7.73 4.57 1.55
CA LYS A 265 7.02 3.76 0.56
C LYS A 265 5.73 4.42 0.10
N VAL A 266 5.11 5.27 0.92
CA VAL A 266 3.88 6.01 0.57
C VAL A 266 4.13 7.50 0.30
N ALA A 267 5.39 7.95 0.32
CA ALA A 267 5.73 9.36 0.17
C ALA A 267 5.48 9.90 -1.26
N GLN A 268 5.66 9.07 -2.28
CA GLN A 268 5.45 9.43 -3.69
C GLN A 268 3.96 9.37 -4.07
N PRO A 269 3.44 10.29 -4.90
CA PRO A 269 2.04 10.30 -5.30
C PRO A 269 1.53 8.99 -5.90
N SER A 270 2.32 8.34 -6.76
CA SER A 270 1.97 7.05 -7.37
C SER A 270 1.81 5.95 -6.32
N ASN A 271 2.68 5.93 -5.32
CA ASN A 271 2.65 4.90 -4.29
C ASN A 271 1.55 5.18 -3.26
N MET A 272 1.29 6.45 -2.95
CA MET A 272 0.12 6.83 -2.16
C MET A 272 -1.17 6.44 -2.88
N ALA A 273 -1.28 6.64 -4.20
CA ALA A 273 -2.42 6.19 -4.99
C ALA A 273 -2.63 4.68 -4.89
N ASN A 274 -1.56 3.89 -5.04
CA ASN A 274 -1.63 2.43 -4.89
C ASN A 274 -2.01 2.03 -3.45
N PHE A 275 -1.52 2.74 -2.44
CA PHE A 275 -1.87 2.49 -1.04
C PHE A 275 -3.35 2.77 -0.77
N VAL A 276 -3.87 3.92 -1.23
CA VAL A 276 -5.28 4.30 -1.11
C VAL A 276 -6.17 3.30 -1.87
N GLU A 277 -5.79 2.92 -3.07
CA GLU A 277 -6.49 1.90 -3.87
C GLU A 277 -6.58 0.56 -3.11
N THR A 278 -5.46 0.09 -2.55
CA THR A 278 -5.40 -1.18 -1.81
C THR A 278 -6.24 -1.16 -0.53
N VAL A 279 -6.31 -0.01 0.14
CA VAL A 279 -7.09 0.16 1.38
C VAL A 279 -8.58 0.24 1.08
N LEU A 280 -8.98 1.02 0.06
CA LEU A 280 -10.38 1.36 -0.18
C LEU A 280 -11.11 0.44 -1.14
N TYR A 281 -10.37 -0.22 -2.04
CA TYR A 281 -10.94 -1.00 -3.13
C TYR A 281 -10.36 -2.41 -3.19
N ARG A 282 -11.09 -3.25 -3.90
CA ARG A 282 -10.67 -4.59 -4.31
C ARG A 282 -10.90 -4.74 -5.81
N GLY A 283 -10.35 -5.82 -6.36
CA GLY A 283 -10.61 -6.19 -7.74
C GLY A 283 -12.11 -6.38 -8.01
N PRO A 284 -12.52 -6.35 -9.29
CA PRO A 284 -13.88 -6.68 -9.69
C PRO A 284 -14.32 -8.06 -9.18
N SER A 285 -15.63 -8.29 -9.12
CA SER A 285 -16.18 -9.60 -8.79
C SER A 285 -15.75 -10.66 -9.80
N ASP A 286 -15.51 -11.85 -9.26
CA ASP A 286 -15.34 -13.13 -9.95
C ASP A 286 -16.23 -14.09 -9.15
N SER A 287 -17.42 -14.39 -9.70
CA SER A 287 -18.51 -15.04 -8.97
C SER A 287 -18.31 -16.55 -8.83
N ASP A 288 -17.68 -17.19 -9.82
CA ASP A 288 -17.36 -18.63 -9.80
C ASP A 288 -15.91 -18.92 -9.38
N ASN A 289 -15.10 -17.87 -9.19
CA ASN A 289 -13.70 -17.91 -8.75
C ASN A 289 -12.80 -18.70 -9.72
N ASP A 290 -13.05 -18.57 -11.02
CA ASP A 290 -12.24 -19.20 -12.06
C ASP A 290 -10.99 -18.38 -12.45
N GLY A 291 -10.87 -17.15 -11.93
CA GLY A 291 -9.78 -16.21 -12.16
C GLY A 291 -10.06 -15.16 -13.23
N ILE A 292 -11.24 -15.18 -13.86
CA ILE A 292 -11.71 -14.22 -14.84
C ILE A 292 -12.87 -13.42 -14.24
N TYR A 293 -12.72 -12.10 -14.22
CA TYR A 293 -13.77 -11.25 -13.66
C TYR A 293 -15.08 -11.34 -14.44
N ASP A 294 -16.21 -11.27 -13.74
CA ASP A 294 -17.58 -11.43 -14.29
C ASP A 294 -17.86 -10.57 -15.54
N TYR A 295 -17.25 -9.39 -15.62
CA TYR A 295 -17.46 -8.48 -16.75
C TYR A 295 -16.66 -8.84 -18.01
N GLN A 296 -15.70 -9.76 -17.89
CA GLN A 296 -14.91 -10.32 -19.00
C GLN A 296 -15.26 -11.78 -19.27
N ASP A 297 -15.85 -12.46 -18.28
CA ASP A 297 -16.23 -13.87 -18.37
C ASP A 297 -17.41 -14.09 -19.32
N ARG A 298 -17.23 -15.04 -20.24
CA ARG A 298 -18.24 -15.47 -21.23
C ARG A 298 -18.92 -16.79 -20.85
N CYS A 299 -18.36 -17.51 -19.89
CA CYS A 299 -18.79 -18.82 -19.46
C CYS A 299 -19.02 -18.82 -17.94
N PRO A 300 -20.07 -18.10 -17.46
CA PRO A 300 -20.37 -18.04 -16.05
C PRO A 300 -20.72 -19.41 -15.48
N ASP A 301 -20.52 -19.57 -14.19
CA ASP A 301 -20.76 -20.80 -13.42
C ASP A 301 -19.76 -21.93 -13.77
N THR A 302 -18.52 -21.57 -14.10
CA THR A 302 -17.45 -22.54 -14.27
C THR A 302 -17.21 -23.30 -12.97
N SER A 303 -17.26 -24.64 -13.06
CA SER A 303 -17.07 -25.48 -11.88
C SER A 303 -15.69 -25.26 -11.23
N PRO A 304 -15.60 -25.25 -9.89
CA PRO A 304 -14.33 -25.04 -9.19
C PRO A 304 -13.22 -25.99 -9.64
N GLY A 305 -12.01 -25.45 -9.82
CA GLY A 305 -10.82 -26.20 -10.21
C GLY A 305 -10.72 -26.55 -11.70
N LYS A 306 -11.64 -26.06 -12.54
CA LYS A 306 -11.51 -26.16 -14.00
C LYS A 306 -10.45 -25.19 -14.51
N MET A 307 -9.64 -25.65 -15.46
CA MET A 307 -8.75 -24.76 -16.21
C MET A 307 -9.56 -24.03 -17.28
N VAL A 308 -9.69 -22.72 -17.12
CA VAL A 308 -10.34 -21.82 -18.07
C VAL A 308 -9.33 -21.13 -18.97
N ASP A 309 -9.80 -20.61 -20.11
CA ASP A 309 -9.02 -19.70 -20.93
C ASP A 309 -9.26 -18.23 -20.53
N TYR A 310 -8.73 -17.28 -21.31
CA TYR A 310 -8.85 -15.85 -21.02
C TYR A 310 -10.29 -15.32 -21.09
N SER A 311 -11.25 -16.12 -21.58
CA SER A 311 -12.67 -15.79 -21.65
C SER A 311 -13.49 -16.48 -20.54
N GLY A 312 -12.85 -17.18 -19.59
CA GLY A 312 -13.51 -17.95 -18.53
C GLY A 312 -14.06 -19.30 -18.98
N CYS A 313 -13.77 -19.72 -20.22
CA CYS A 313 -14.38 -20.93 -20.78
C CYS A 313 -13.53 -22.19 -20.55
N PRO A 314 -14.12 -23.31 -20.09
CA PRO A 314 -13.40 -24.57 -19.90
C PRO A 314 -12.82 -25.11 -21.21
N ARG A 315 -11.53 -25.48 -21.21
CA ARG A 315 -10.86 -26.06 -22.39
C ARG A 315 -11.22 -27.51 -22.71
N PHE A 316 -11.84 -28.22 -21.76
CA PHE A 316 -12.13 -29.65 -21.91
C PHE A 316 -13.62 -29.91 -21.65
N PRO A 317 -14.36 -30.50 -22.61
CA PRO A 317 -15.76 -30.84 -22.41
C PRO A 317 -15.91 -31.89 -21.30
N THR A 318 -16.79 -31.62 -20.34
CA THR A 318 -17.09 -32.54 -19.24
C THR A 318 -18.04 -33.64 -19.72
N ASN A 319 -17.49 -34.68 -20.34
CA ASN A 319 -18.17 -35.96 -20.49
C ASN A 319 -17.59 -36.92 -19.45
N TYR A 320 -18.19 -36.94 -18.25
CA TYR A 320 -18.03 -38.03 -17.28
C TYR A 320 -19.38 -38.31 -16.63
#